data_AF-A0A5N8VG56-F1
#
_entry.id   AF-A0A5N8VG56-F1
#
_cell.length_a   1.000
_cell.length_b   1.000
_cell.length_c   1.000
_cell.angle_alpha   90.00
_cell.angle_beta   90.00
_cell.angle_gamma   90.00
#
_symmetry.space_group_name_H-M   'P 1'
#
loop_
_entity.id
_entity.type
_entity.pdbx_description
1 polymer ?
#
loop_
_entity_poly.entity_id
_entity_poly.type
_entity_poly.pdbx_seq_one_letter_code
_entity_poly.pdbx_strand_id
1 'polypeptide(L)'
;MNIFAGEGFEEVEESFFGFMLRDGEQKGRPFEPRTVRMKSELRGVGRVALPLVFRRGDDGRWRAKWLHLYLKGPSSANRVEENQVSVSKLVRAVVEREQLTVRYLVDLMSGGTTTVEPWDGEAVPDEPVTYIGLERPEGLHPDSRIITLENLRDPIPG
;
A
#
# COMPACT_ATOMS: atom_id res chain seq x y z
N MET A 1 8.53 -4.24 13.43
CA MET A 1 9.89 -4.83 13.45
C MET A 1 10.74 -3.96 14.35
N ASN A 2 11.48 -4.55 15.29
CA ASN A 2 12.33 -3.81 16.24
C ASN A 2 13.77 -4.30 16.08
N ILE A 3 14.72 -3.39 15.97
CA ILE A 3 16.15 -3.72 16.07
C ILE A 3 16.51 -3.75 17.55
N PHE A 4 16.85 -4.94 18.03
CA PHE A 4 17.20 -5.18 19.43
C PHE A 4 18.62 -4.70 19.77
N ALA A 5 19.59 -5.00 18.90
CA ALA A 5 20.99 -4.58 18.99
C ALA A 5 21.63 -4.60 17.58
N GLY A 6 22.80 -3.97 17.42
CA GLY A 6 23.54 -3.93 16.15
C GLY A 6 23.13 -2.79 15.21
N GLU A 7 23.42 -3.00 13.93
CA GLU A 7 23.26 -2.05 12.82
C GLU A 7 21.77 -1.70 12.57
N GLY A 8 21.52 -0.43 12.24
CA GLY A 8 20.23 0.13 11.88
C GLY A 8 19.82 -0.21 10.44
N PHE A 9 18.55 0.05 10.08
CA PHE A 9 18.03 -0.25 8.74
C PHE A 9 18.74 0.48 7.59
N GLU A 10 19.46 1.58 7.87
CA GLU A 10 20.27 2.31 6.88
C GLU A 10 21.73 1.83 6.82
N GLU A 11 22.19 1.09 7.83
CA GLU A 11 23.58 0.62 7.96
C GLU A 11 23.78 -0.74 7.28
N VAL A 12 22.71 -1.51 7.05
CA VAL A 12 22.76 -2.81 6.36
C VAL A 12 22.64 -2.62 4.85
N GLU A 13 23.49 -3.32 4.08
CA GLU A 13 23.51 -3.29 2.61
C GLU A 13 22.17 -3.73 2.00
N GLU A 14 21.50 -4.69 2.63
CA GLU A 14 20.19 -5.20 2.20
C GLU A 14 19.21 -5.31 3.38
N SER A 15 18.22 -4.43 3.41
CA SER A 15 17.17 -4.39 4.44
C SER A 15 15.79 -4.41 3.77
N PHE A 16 15.07 -5.53 3.92
CA PHE A 16 13.79 -5.74 3.27
C PHE A 16 12.74 -6.28 4.24
N PHE A 17 11.51 -5.82 4.04
CA PHE A 17 10.33 -6.44 4.61
C PHE A 17 9.51 -7.09 3.49
N GLY A 18 8.95 -8.26 3.76
CA GLY A 18 7.91 -8.84 2.92
C GLY A 18 7.02 -9.77 3.74
N PHE A 19 5.89 -10.16 3.17
CA PHE A 19 4.99 -11.12 3.79
C PHE A 19 4.58 -12.20 2.79
N MET A 20 4.14 -13.34 3.31
CA MET A 20 3.67 -14.47 2.51
C MET A 20 2.32 -14.89 3.07
N LEU A 21 1.33 -14.99 2.18
CA LEU A 21 0.06 -15.62 2.53
C LEU A 21 0.27 -17.13 2.51
N ARG A 22 -0.15 -17.80 3.58
CA ARG A 22 -0.14 -19.26 3.65
C ARG A 22 -1.56 -19.79 3.65
N ASP A 23 -1.79 -20.84 2.88
CA ASP A 23 -3.01 -21.63 2.89
C ASP A 23 -2.84 -22.91 3.74
N GLY A 24 -3.93 -23.68 3.87
CA GLY A 24 -3.95 -24.90 4.66
C GLY A 24 -3.02 -26.01 4.14
N GLU A 25 -2.67 -26.00 2.86
CA GLU A 25 -1.80 -27.03 2.24
C GLU A 25 -0.33 -26.87 2.64
N GLN A 26 0.05 -25.68 3.09
CA GLN A 26 1.42 -25.35 3.51
C GLN A 26 1.64 -25.57 5.02
N LYS A 27 0.65 -26.09 5.74
CA LYS A 27 0.73 -26.34 7.19
C LYS A 27 1.83 -27.36 7.51
N GLY A 28 2.83 -26.94 8.26
CA GLY A 28 3.96 -27.78 8.68
C GLY A 28 5.17 -27.79 7.73
N ARG A 29 5.10 -27.13 6.57
CA ARG A 29 6.26 -26.99 5.68
C ARG A 29 7.24 -25.93 6.19
N PRO A 30 8.57 -26.14 6.03
CA PRO A 30 9.57 -25.13 6.34
C PRO A 30 9.31 -23.81 5.61
N PHE A 31 9.75 -22.70 6.21
CA PHE A 31 9.71 -21.39 5.56
C PHE A 31 10.71 -21.34 4.40
N GLU A 32 10.22 -20.98 3.20
CA GLU A 32 11.03 -20.79 2.00
C GLU A 32 11.16 -19.28 1.70
N PRO A 33 12.31 -18.64 2.00
CA PRO A 33 12.51 -17.20 1.79
C PRO A 33 12.21 -16.71 0.37
N ARG A 34 12.44 -17.55 -0.65
CA ARG A 34 12.17 -17.19 -2.06
C ARG A 34 10.70 -16.99 -2.38
N THR A 35 9.79 -17.51 -1.55
CA THR A 35 8.34 -17.41 -1.79
C THR A 35 7.72 -16.15 -1.17
N VAL A 36 8.53 -15.30 -0.51
CA VAL A 36 8.09 -14.00 -0.02
C VAL A 36 7.71 -13.10 -1.20
N ARG A 37 6.43 -12.71 -1.25
CA ARG A 37 5.92 -11.73 -2.21
C ARG A 37 5.86 -10.34 -1.57
N MET A 38 5.78 -9.31 -2.42
CA MET A 38 5.65 -7.90 -2.00
C MET A 38 6.76 -7.44 -1.04
N LYS A 39 7.97 -7.31 -1.60
CA LYS A 39 9.13 -6.78 -0.89
C LYS A 39 9.08 -5.26 -0.88
N SER A 40 9.33 -4.66 0.28
CA SER A 40 9.59 -3.23 0.42
C SER A 40 10.98 -3.07 1.01
N GLU A 41 11.76 -2.17 0.44
CA GLU A 41 12.98 -1.68 1.09
C GLU A 41 12.60 -1.05 2.43
N LEU A 42 13.36 -1.41 3.45
CA LEU A 42 13.31 -0.79 4.77
C LEU A 42 14.51 0.15 4.87
N ARG A 43 14.33 1.41 4.47
CA ARG A 43 15.31 2.49 4.68
C ARG A 43 14.69 3.54 5.58
N GLY A 44 15.29 3.74 6.75
CA GLY A 44 14.89 4.81 7.65
C GLY A 44 15.69 4.83 8.95
N VAL A 45 15.97 6.03 9.42
CA VAL A 45 16.76 6.36 10.64
C VAL A 45 16.23 5.77 11.95
N GLY A 46 15.01 5.22 11.97
CA GLY A 46 14.36 4.69 13.17
C GLY A 46 14.66 3.21 13.40
N ARG A 47 14.94 2.80 14.64
CA ARG A 47 15.16 1.38 15.01
C ARG A 47 13.89 0.54 15.12
N VAL A 48 12.73 1.16 14.92
CA VAL A 48 11.42 0.49 14.91
C VAL A 48 10.71 0.84 13.60
N ALA A 49 10.43 -0.18 12.80
CA ALA A 49 9.70 -0.06 11.54
C ALA A 49 8.33 -0.72 11.64
N LEU A 50 7.30 -0.02 11.20
CA LEU A 50 5.93 -0.52 11.04
C LEU A 50 5.58 -0.41 9.55
N PRO A 51 5.97 -1.41 8.75
CA PRO A 51 5.86 -1.32 7.29
C PRO A 51 4.43 -1.52 6.80
N LEU A 52 3.62 -2.35 7.48
CA LEU A 52 2.23 -2.59 7.11
C LEU A 52 1.37 -2.98 8.31
N VAL A 53 0.06 -2.87 8.09
CA VAL A 53 -0.96 -3.48 8.95
C VAL A 53 -1.92 -4.32 8.10
N PHE A 54 -2.36 -5.46 8.61
CA PHE A 54 -3.50 -6.18 8.07
C PHE A 54 -4.76 -5.71 8.77
N ARG A 55 -5.74 -5.26 7.99
CA ARG A 55 -7.07 -4.90 8.49
C ARG A 55 -8.12 -5.79 7.85
N ARG A 56 -9.13 -6.16 8.64
CA ARG A 56 -10.35 -6.76 8.12
C ARG A 56 -11.32 -5.64 7.80
N GLY A 57 -11.82 -5.60 6.57
CA GLY A 57 -12.88 -4.65 6.21
C GLY A 57 -14.25 -5.14 6.66
N ASP A 58 -15.25 -4.27 6.56
CA ASP A 58 -16.64 -4.58 6.91
C ASP A 58 -17.24 -5.67 6.01
N ASP A 59 -16.70 -5.82 4.80
CA ASP A 59 -16.97 -6.93 3.87
C ASP A 59 -16.31 -8.26 4.26
N GLY A 60 -15.68 -8.32 5.44
CA GLY A 60 -15.01 -9.51 5.96
C GLY A 60 -13.68 -9.84 5.28
N ARG A 61 -13.27 -9.11 4.24
CA ARG A 61 -12.03 -9.35 3.47
C ARG A 61 -10.83 -8.72 4.17
N TRP A 62 -9.70 -9.43 4.14
CA TRP A 62 -8.42 -8.91 4.61
C TRP A 62 -7.79 -7.97 3.58
N ARG A 63 -7.24 -6.86 4.06
CA ARG A 63 -6.48 -5.88 3.27
C ARG A 63 -5.18 -5.56 3.99
N ALA A 64 -4.10 -5.39 3.23
CA ALA A 64 -2.85 -4.84 3.74
C ALA A 64 -2.82 -3.33 3.48
N LYS A 65 -2.51 -2.52 4.50
CA LYS A 65 -2.21 -1.08 4.34
C LYS A 65 -0.73 -0.89 4.61
N TRP A 66 0.02 -0.45 3.59
CA TRP A 66 1.40 -0.02 3.74
C TRP A 66 1.45 1.28 4.54
N LEU A 67 2.32 1.32 5.54
CA LEU A 67 2.45 2.43 6.47
C LEU A 67 3.81 3.13 6.30
N HIS A 68 4.88 2.38 5.99
CA HIS A 68 6.25 2.88 5.90
C HIS A 68 6.65 3.81 7.07
N LEU A 69 6.15 3.52 8.28
CA LEU A 69 6.42 4.33 9.46
C LEU A 69 7.72 3.87 10.13
N TYR A 70 8.65 4.80 10.32
CA TYR A 70 9.86 4.62 11.12
C TYR A 70 9.75 5.47 12.37
N LEU A 71 9.76 4.82 13.53
CA LEU A 71 9.64 5.50 14.81
C LEU A 71 11.03 5.76 15.39
N LYS A 72 11.19 6.97 15.94
CA LYS A 72 12.36 7.32 16.75
C LYS A 72 12.18 6.68 18.14
N GLY A 73 12.77 5.51 18.35
CA GLY A 73 12.90 4.86 19.65
C GLY A 73 14.31 5.05 20.25
N PRO A 74 14.54 4.67 21.52
CA PRO A 74 15.88 4.67 22.10
C PRO A 74 16.87 3.88 21.22
N SER A 75 18.12 4.38 21.17
CA SER A 75 19.17 3.88 20.28
C SER A 75 19.66 2.46 20.62
N SER A 76 19.23 1.88 21.74
CA SER A 76 19.56 0.52 22.16
C SER A 76 18.44 -0.06 23.04
N ALA A 77 18.34 -1.40 23.06
CA ALA A 77 17.41 -2.14 23.91
C ALA A 77 15.93 -1.73 23.74
N ASN A 78 15.45 -1.60 22.49
CA ASN A 78 14.04 -1.36 22.20
C ASN A 78 13.17 -2.51 22.72
N ARG A 79 12.68 -2.36 23.95
CA ARG A 79 11.69 -3.24 24.56
C ARG A 79 10.32 -2.93 23.97
N VAL A 80 9.57 -3.97 23.64
CA VAL A 80 8.27 -3.86 22.98
C VAL A 80 7.26 -3.19 23.94
N GLU A 81 7.44 -3.44 25.23
CA GLU A 81 6.59 -3.02 26.34
C GLU A 81 6.61 -1.50 26.56
N GLU A 82 7.77 -0.85 26.37
CA GLU A 82 7.94 0.58 26.64
C GLU A 82 7.36 1.47 25.52
N ASN A 83 7.21 0.93 24.31
CA ASN A 83 6.72 1.68 23.14
C ASN A 83 5.23 1.40 22.82
N GLN A 84 4.61 0.39 23.42
CA GLN A 84 3.33 -0.17 22.97
C GLN A 84 2.15 0.83 22.94
N VAL A 85 2.03 1.69 23.96
CA VAL A 85 0.86 2.58 24.11
C VAL A 85 0.92 3.77 23.16
N SER A 86 2.10 4.37 22.96
CA SER A 86 2.28 5.49 22.04
C SER A 86 2.21 5.02 20.58
N VAL A 87 2.76 3.83 20.31
CA VAL A 87 2.76 3.23 18.96
C VAL A 87 1.35 2.82 18.52
N SER A 88 0.57 2.20 19.40
CA SER A 88 -0.80 1.80 19.07
C SER A 88 -1.69 3.00 18.70
N LYS A 89 -1.55 4.13 19.41
CA LYS A 89 -2.27 5.38 19.08
C LYS A 89 -1.85 5.97 17.74
N LEU A 90 -0.55 6.03 17.44
CA LEU A 90 -0.04 6.53 16.16
C LEU A 90 -0.48 5.65 14.99
N VAL A 91 -0.34 4.34 15.13
CA VAL A 91 -0.80 3.38 14.11
C VAL A 91 -2.30 3.53 13.91
N ARG A 92 -3.08 3.58 14.99
CA ARG A 92 -4.53 3.75 14.92
C ARG A 92 -4.91 5.03 14.16
N ALA A 93 -4.29 6.16 14.48
CA ALA A 93 -4.55 7.42 13.77
C ALA A 93 -4.23 7.34 12.26
N VAL A 94 -3.13 6.69 11.87
CA VAL A 94 -2.77 6.52 10.46
C VAL A 94 -3.68 5.51 9.76
N VAL A 95 -4.10 4.46 10.46
CA VAL A 95 -4.95 3.39 9.90
C VAL A 95 -6.39 3.83 9.72
N GLU A 96 -6.96 4.50 10.72
CA GLU A 96 -8.32 5.04 10.73
C GLU A 96 -8.49 6.23 9.78
N ARG A 97 -7.39 6.91 9.41
CA ARG A 97 -7.45 7.93 8.37
C ARG A 97 -7.87 7.30 7.04
N GLU A 98 -9.10 7.62 6.65
CA GLU A 98 -9.62 7.37 5.32
C GLU A 98 -8.92 8.31 4.36
N GLN A 99 -8.18 7.72 3.42
CA GLN A 99 -7.61 8.48 2.32
C GLN A 99 -8.64 8.50 1.21
N LEU A 100 -8.77 9.65 0.54
CA LEU A 100 -9.49 9.73 -0.70
C LEU A 100 -8.82 8.78 -1.70
N THR A 101 -9.57 7.79 -2.20
CA THR A 101 -9.06 6.81 -3.16
C THR A 101 -9.64 7.08 -4.53
N VAL A 102 -8.94 6.64 -5.57
CA VAL A 102 -9.47 6.65 -6.95
C VAL A 102 -10.79 5.90 -7.02
N ARG A 103 -10.91 4.77 -6.31
CA ARG A 103 -12.17 4.01 -6.21
C ARG A 103 -13.29 4.83 -5.60
N TYR A 104 -13.03 5.56 -4.51
CA TYR A 104 -14.03 6.43 -3.90
C TYR A 104 -14.53 7.52 -4.86
N LEU A 105 -13.62 8.14 -5.61
CA LEU A 105 -14.00 9.11 -6.65
C LEU A 105 -14.83 8.47 -7.76
N VAL A 106 -14.41 7.29 -8.24
CA VAL A 106 -15.12 6.51 -9.26
C VAL A 106 -16.52 6.12 -8.78
N ASP A 107 -16.66 5.63 -7.54
CA ASP A 107 -17.95 5.24 -6.96
C ASP A 107 -18.90 6.46 -6.86
N LEU A 108 -18.37 7.64 -6.49
CA LEU A 108 -19.14 8.89 -6.46
C LEU A 108 -19.63 9.29 -7.87
N MET A 109 -18.78 9.13 -8.89
CA MET A 109 -19.13 9.44 -10.29
C MET A 109 -20.13 8.45 -10.89
N SER A 110 -19.99 7.16 -10.54
CA SER A 110 -20.86 6.07 -11.02
C SER A 110 -22.30 6.18 -10.51
N GLY A 111 -22.51 6.84 -9.36
CA GLY A 111 -23.85 7.15 -8.85
C GLY A 111 -24.53 8.34 -9.56
N GLY A 112 -23.83 9.03 -10.47
CA GLY A 112 -24.33 10.15 -11.25
C GLY A 112 -24.71 9.77 -12.70
N THR A 113 -24.61 10.72 -13.62
CA THR A 113 -24.94 10.55 -15.05
C THR A 113 -23.78 9.99 -15.90
N THR A 114 -22.64 9.68 -15.29
CA THR A 114 -21.45 9.21 -16.01
C THR A 114 -21.32 7.70 -15.88
N THR A 115 -21.34 6.99 -17.02
CA THR A 115 -21.08 5.55 -17.06
C THR A 115 -19.60 5.31 -16.75
N VAL A 116 -19.32 4.43 -15.79
CA VAL A 116 -17.96 3.99 -15.47
C VAL A 116 -17.89 2.48 -15.59
N GLU A 117 -16.96 2.00 -16.42
CA GLU A 117 -16.78 0.58 -16.65
C GLU A 117 -15.33 0.16 -16.36
N PRO A 118 -15.12 -0.97 -15.64
CA PRO A 118 -13.79 -1.53 -15.49
C PRO A 118 -13.31 -2.04 -16.85
N TRP A 119 -12.18 -1.50 -17.30
CA TRP A 119 -11.55 -1.93 -18.55
C TRP A 119 -10.64 -3.14 -18.31
N ASP A 120 -10.79 -4.18 -19.12
CA ASP A 120 -10.03 -5.43 -19.04
C ASP A 120 -8.65 -5.36 -19.73
N GLY A 121 -8.41 -4.30 -20.50
CA GLY A 121 -7.16 -4.08 -21.22
C GLY A 121 -7.11 -4.72 -22.61
N GLU A 122 -8.20 -5.33 -23.09
CA GLU A 122 -8.20 -6.02 -24.38
C GLU A 122 -8.54 -5.07 -25.54
N ALA A 123 -9.74 -4.50 -25.54
CA ALA A 123 -10.23 -3.65 -26.63
C ALA A 123 -10.22 -2.17 -26.22
N VAL A 124 -9.43 -1.36 -26.93
CA VAL A 124 -9.42 0.09 -26.69
C VAL A 124 -10.70 0.69 -27.28
N PRO A 125 -11.46 1.50 -26.52
CA PRO A 125 -12.65 2.15 -27.04
C PRO A 125 -12.33 3.08 -28.22
N ASP A 126 -13.15 3.00 -29.27
CA ASP A 126 -13.03 3.87 -30.46
C ASP A 126 -13.49 5.31 -30.18
N GLU A 127 -14.27 5.51 -29.11
CA GLU A 127 -14.80 6.82 -28.71
C GLU A 127 -13.95 7.52 -27.65
N PRO A 128 -14.02 8.85 -27.53
CA PRO A 128 -13.32 9.58 -26.48
C PRO A 128 -13.77 9.14 -25.08
N VAL A 129 -12.82 8.72 -24.24
CA VAL A 129 -13.09 8.31 -22.85
C VAL A 129 -12.23 9.08 -21.85
N THR A 130 -12.62 9.04 -20.57
CA THR A 130 -11.70 9.38 -19.47
C THR A 130 -11.11 8.10 -18.91
N TYR A 131 -9.85 7.82 -19.25
CA TYR A 131 -9.12 6.65 -18.76
C TYR A 131 -8.42 6.98 -17.43
N ILE A 132 -8.54 6.07 -16.46
CA ILE A 132 -7.82 6.12 -15.18
C ILE A 132 -7.09 4.80 -14.97
N GLY A 133 -5.76 4.82 -14.91
CA GLY A 133 -4.95 3.60 -14.75
C GLY A 133 -3.51 3.86 -14.30
N LEU A 134 -2.69 2.80 -14.28
CA LEU A 134 -1.27 2.93 -13.90
C LEU A 134 -0.41 3.42 -15.06
N GLU A 135 -0.65 2.86 -16.24
CA GLU A 135 0.09 3.14 -17.47
C GLU A 135 -0.86 3.63 -18.55
N ARG A 136 -0.33 4.37 -19.52
CA ARG A 136 -1.08 4.89 -20.66
C ARG A 136 -1.30 3.77 -21.70
N PRO A 137 -2.55 3.48 -22.09
CA PRO A 137 -2.84 2.57 -23.19
C PRO A 137 -2.42 3.15 -24.53
N GLU A 138 -1.86 2.32 -25.40
CA GLU A 138 -1.64 2.65 -26.81
C GLU A 138 -2.98 2.64 -27.56
N GLY A 139 -3.13 3.50 -28.57
CA GLY A 139 -4.30 3.47 -29.46
C GLY A 139 -5.59 4.11 -28.93
N LEU A 140 -5.58 4.73 -27.74
CA LEU A 140 -6.73 5.51 -27.26
C LEU A 140 -7.07 6.65 -28.22
N HIS A 141 -8.37 6.92 -28.36
CA HIS A 141 -8.86 8.05 -29.15
C HIS A 141 -8.14 9.35 -28.72
N PRO A 142 -7.68 10.21 -29.65
CA PRO A 142 -6.86 11.38 -29.34
C PRO A 142 -7.54 12.40 -28.41
N ASP A 143 -8.86 12.49 -28.46
CA ASP A 143 -9.66 13.36 -27.58
C ASP A 143 -9.93 12.75 -26.19
N SER A 144 -9.39 11.55 -25.91
CA SER A 144 -9.53 10.92 -24.59
C SER A 144 -8.71 11.65 -23.53
N ARG A 145 -9.29 11.81 -22.35
CA ARG A 145 -8.58 12.30 -21.16
C ARG A 145 -7.89 11.14 -20.46
N ILE A 146 -6.60 11.26 -20.18
CA ILE A 146 -5.80 10.18 -19.60
C ILE A 146 -5.27 10.63 -18.23
N ILE A 147 -5.64 9.89 -17.19
CA ILE A 147 -5.18 10.09 -15.82
C ILE A 147 -4.39 8.85 -15.39
N THR A 148 -3.09 9.03 -15.18
CA THR A 148 -2.16 7.99 -14.72
C THR A 148 -1.49 8.40 -13.42
N LEU A 149 -0.52 7.62 -12.93
CA LEU A 149 0.28 7.99 -11.76
C LEU A 149 0.98 9.35 -11.93
N GLU A 150 1.35 9.71 -13.16
CA GLU A 150 2.08 10.94 -13.47
C GLU A 150 1.26 12.21 -13.19
N ASN A 151 -0.07 12.13 -13.33
CA ASN A 151 -0.98 13.26 -13.24
C ASN A 151 -2.23 12.96 -12.39
N LEU A 152 -2.09 12.05 -11.42
CA LEU A 152 -3.19 11.61 -10.55
C LEU A 152 -3.80 12.73 -9.70
N ARG A 153 -3.14 13.89 -9.62
CA ARG A 153 -3.61 15.06 -8.85
C ARG A 153 -4.55 15.96 -9.66
N ASP A 154 -4.56 15.85 -10.99
CA ASP A 154 -5.39 16.64 -11.91
C ASP A 154 -6.91 16.61 -11.62
N PRO A 155 -7.53 15.52 -11.15
CA PRO A 155 -8.96 15.51 -10.85
C PRO A 155 -9.30 16.15 -9.49
N ILE A 156 -8.31 16.48 -8.66
CA ILE A 156 -8.56 17.06 -7.32
C ILE A 156 -8.68 18.58 -7.45
N PRO A 157 -9.81 19.20 -7.05
CA PRO A 157 -9.93 20.65 -6.99
C PRO A 157 -8.89 21.25 -6.03
N GLY A 158 -8.28 22.38 -6.44
CA GLY A 158 -7.30 23.12 -5.64
C GLY A 158 -7.89 23.74 -4.38
#